data_AF-A0A661AXH9-F1
#
_entry.id   AF-A0A661AXH9-F1
#
_cell.length_a   1.000
_cell.length_b   1.000
_cell.length_c   1.000
_cell.angle_alpha   90.00
_cell.angle_beta   90.00
_cell.angle_gamma   90.00
#
_symmetry.space_group_name_H-M   'P 1'
#
loop_
_entity.id
_entity.type
_entity.pdbx_description
1 polymer ?
#
loop_
_entity_poly.entity_id
_entity_poly.type
_entity_poly.pdbx_seq_one_letter_code
_entity_poly.pdbx_strand_id
1 'polypeptide(L)'
;MRIRIIEERCVGCVLCMEACPFGAIKLIDKEHELVLEKPKKALKLALVDMEKCTFCGACVSACQFGAIEMEKEEKRGMEVEEYKGVWVVGEFVHGEYDKVTFVLLGKGRELADKLGTELVCVVLGKGIDEHEPIYYGADKVIV
;
A
#
# COMPACT_ATOMS: atom_id res chain seq x y z
N MET A 1 4.00 -6.62 -0.81
CA MET A 1 4.93 -7.37 0.08
C MET A 1 4.98 -8.80 -0.43
N ARG A 2 6.15 -9.42 -0.46
CA ARG A 2 6.31 -10.81 -0.91
C ARG A 2 6.99 -11.63 0.17
N ILE A 3 6.47 -12.82 0.43
CA ILE A 3 7.11 -13.81 1.30
C ILE A 3 7.30 -15.09 0.49
N ARG A 4 8.47 -15.72 0.61
CA ARG A 4 8.79 -16.96 -0.10
C ARG A 4 9.59 -17.90 0.79
N ILE A 5 9.55 -19.18 0.44
CA ILE A 5 10.29 -20.23 1.12
C ILE A 5 11.35 -20.75 0.15
N ILE A 6 12.60 -20.81 0.62
CA ILE A 6 13.75 -21.35 -0.12
C ILE A 6 13.80 -22.84 0.17
N GLU A 7 13.34 -23.64 -0.77
CA GLU A 7 13.18 -25.09 -0.59
C GLU A 7 14.50 -25.79 -0.24
N GLU A 8 15.61 -25.31 -0.82
CA GLU A 8 16.95 -25.89 -0.62
C GLU A 8 17.46 -25.70 0.81
N ARG A 9 16.94 -24.70 1.52
CA ARG A 9 17.33 -24.40 2.91
C ARG A 9 16.30 -24.89 3.93
N CYS A 10 15.10 -25.24 3.48
CA CYS A 10 14.03 -25.67 4.37
C CYS A 10 14.22 -27.13 4.78
N VAL A 11 14.51 -27.36 6.06
CA VAL A 11 14.69 -28.72 6.61
C VAL A 11 13.42 -29.30 7.24
N GLY A 12 12.29 -28.57 7.20
CA GLY A 12 11.03 -29.03 7.79
C GLY A 12 11.00 -29.08 9.32
N CYS A 13 11.82 -28.26 10.01
CA CYS A 13 11.95 -28.24 11.47
C CYS A 13 10.76 -27.68 12.26
N VAL A 14 9.70 -27.23 11.58
CA VAL A 14 8.44 -26.72 12.14
C VAL A 14 8.48 -25.45 13.01
N LEU A 15 9.65 -24.89 13.33
CA LEU A 15 9.78 -23.66 14.14
C LEU A 15 8.95 -22.48 13.63
N CYS A 16 8.87 -22.30 12.32
CA CYS A 16 8.08 -21.24 11.69
C CYS A 16 6.56 -21.42 11.86
N MET A 17 6.09 -22.65 12.01
CA MET A 17 4.68 -22.96 12.27
C MET A 17 4.29 -22.56 13.69
N GLU A 18 5.13 -22.88 14.67
CA GLU A 18 4.92 -22.48 16.07
C GLU A 18 5.02 -20.96 16.27
N ALA A 19 5.93 -20.31 15.53
CA ALA A 19 6.11 -18.87 15.59
C ALA A 19 4.99 -18.07 14.92
N CYS A 20 4.13 -18.69 14.10
CA CYS A 20 3.09 -17.96 13.36
C CYS A 20 1.82 -17.80 14.21
N PRO A 21 1.48 -16.60 14.70
CA PRO A 21 0.29 -16.40 15.53
C PRO A 21 -1.02 -16.50 14.74
N PHE A 22 -0.94 -16.52 13.41
CA PHE A 22 -2.10 -16.57 12.50
C PHE A 22 -2.34 -17.97 11.92
N GLY A 23 -1.52 -18.97 12.28
CA GLY A 23 -1.62 -20.31 11.72
C GLY A 23 -1.47 -20.34 10.19
N ALA A 24 -0.67 -19.43 9.63
CA ALA A 24 -0.49 -19.25 8.19
C ALA A 24 0.63 -20.13 7.61
N ILE A 25 1.29 -20.98 8.39
CA ILE A 25 2.34 -21.88 7.91
C ILE A 25 1.84 -23.32 7.95
N LYS A 26 1.87 -24.00 6.81
CA LYS A 26 1.56 -25.42 6.63
C LYS A 26 2.84 -26.20 6.29
N LEU A 27 2.78 -27.52 6.39
CA LEU A 27 3.84 -28.40 5.89
C LEU A 27 3.30 -29.18 4.70
N ILE A 28 4.08 -29.22 3.63
CA ILE A 28 3.84 -30.00 2.42
C ILE A 28 5.03 -30.92 2.18
N ASP A 29 4.88 -31.94 1.35
CA ASP A 29 6.02 -32.65 0.78
C ASP A 29 6.57 -31.93 -0.46
N LYS A 30 7.61 -32.48 -1.08
CA LYS A 30 8.19 -31.94 -2.32
C LYS A 30 7.25 -32.01 -3.53
N GLU A 31 6.22 -32.84 -3.46
CA GLU A 31 5.19 -32.99 -4.51
C GLU A 31 4.04 -31.99 -4.29
N HIS A 32 4.16 -31.12 -3.27
CA HIS A 32 3.18 -30.11 -2.87
C HIS A 32 1.84 -30.68 -2.39
N GLU A 33 1.83 -31.95 -1.95
CA GLU A 33 0.66 -32.55 -1.32
C GLU A 33 0.61 -32.24 0.18
N LEU A 34 -0.60 -32.03 0.70
CA LEU A 34 -0.85 -31.75 2.12
C LEU A 34 -0.63 -33.03 2.93
N VAL A 35 0.44 -33.06 3.71
CA VAL A 35 0.80 -34.22 4.52
C VAL A 35 0.01 -34.24 5.83
N LEU A 36 -1.12 -34.96 5.86
CA LEU A 36 -1.96 -35.15 7.05
C LEU A 36 -1.52 -36.34 7.94
N GLU A 37 -0.75 -37.30 7.40
CA GLU A 37 -0.22 -38.45 8.15
C GLU A 37 1.28 -38.64 7.91
N LYS A 38 1.99 -39.30 8.86
CA LYS A 38 3.46 -39.46 8.86
C LYS A 38 3.96 -40.19 7.60
N PRO A 39 4.63 -39.51 6.64
CA PRO A 39 5.42 -40.19 5.63
C PRO A 39 6.68 -40.68 6.32
N LYS A 40 7.02 -41.96 6.15
CA LYS A 40 8.13 -42.60 6.87
C LYS A 40 9.53 -42.09 6.49
N LYS A 41 9.66 -41.09 5.58
CA LYS A 41 10.98 -40.56 5.14
C LYS A 41 10.96 -39.29 4.25
N ALA A 42 9.82 -38.62 4.05
CA ALA A 42 9.76 -37.48 3.11
C ALA A 42 10.18 -36.16 3.78
N LEU A 43 11.04 -35.39 3.10
CA LEU A 43 11.42 -34.03 3.47
C LEU A 43 10.17 -33.14 3.39
N LYS A 44 9.80 -32.48 4.49
CA LYS A 44 8.64 -31.59 4.56
C LYS A 44 9.08 -30.15 4.35
N LEU A 45 8.51 -29.46 3.37
CA LEU A 45 8.71 -28.04 3.15
C LEU A 45 7.63 -27.25 3.88
N ALA A 46 8.00 -26.08 4.38
CA ALA A 46 6.99 -25.13 4.84
C ALA A 46 6.28 -24.53 3.62
N LEU A 47 4.99 -24.20 3.78
CA LEU A 47 4.18 -23.50 2.80
C LEU A 47 3.45 -22.36 3.50
N VAL A 48 3.51 -21.15 2.95
CA VAL A 48 2.76 -20.00 3.47
C VAL A 48 1.36 -19.98 2.86
N ASP A 49 0.34 -20.01 3.70
CA ASP A 49 -1.04 -19.74 3.35
C ASP A 49 -1.21 -18.22 3.18
N MET A 50 -1.27 -17.77 1.93
CA MET A 50 -1.32 -16.35 1.59
C MET A 50 -2.65 -15.69 1.94
N GLU A 51 -3.72 -16.46 2.18
CA GLU A 51 -5.01 -15.91 2.63
C GLU A 51 -4.97 -15.52 4.11
N LYS A 52 -4.11 -16.18 4.90
CA LYS A 52 -3.95 -15.93 6.34
C LYS A 52 -2.72 -15.10 6.69
N CYS A 53 -1.76 -15.00 5.77
CA CYS A 53 -0.51 -14.30 6.02
C CYS A 53 -0.71 -12.80 6.17
N THR A 54 -0.27 -12.25 7.31
CA THR A 54 -0.32 -10.81 7.60
C THR A 54 1.02 -10.10 7.33
N PHE A 55 2.01 -10.82 6.79
CA PHE A 55 3.37 -10.31 6.55
C PHE A 55 4.06 -9.70 7.79
N CYS A 56 3.74 -10.22 8.99
CA CYS A 56 4.34 -9.75 10.24
C CYS A 56 5.82 -10.13 10.43
N GLY A 57 6.35 -11.08 9.66
CA GLY A 57 7.75 -11.49 9.71
C GLY A 57 8.16 -12.47 10.83
N ALA A 58 7.23 -12.91 11.69
CA ALA A 58 7.56 -13.82 12.80
C ALA A 58 8.23 -15.14 12.34
N CYS A 59 7.77 -15.72 11.23
CA CYS A 59 8.34 -16.94 10.66
C CYS A 59 9.75 -16.74 10.09
N VAL A 60 10.07 -15.53 9.60
CA VAL A 60 11.42 -15.16 9.12
C VAL A 60 12.39 -15.20 10.29
N SER A 61 12.06 -14.51 11.39
CA SER A 61 12.89 -14.47 12.60
C SER A 61 13.07 -15.84 13.26
N ALA A 62 12.07 -16.71 13.16
CA ALA A 62 12.13 -18.07 13.71
C ALA A 62 12.98 -19.04 12.86
N CYS A 63 13.21 -18.74 11.58
CA CYS A 63 13.88 -19.66 10.68
C CYS A 63 15.41 -19.59 10.85
N GLN A 64 15.97 -20.51 11.62
CA GLN A 64 17.42 -20.61 11.85
C GLN A 64 18.24 -21.03 10.60
N PHE A 65 17.55 -21.51 9.55
CA PHE A 65 18.16 -21.97 8.30
C PHE A 65 18.13 -20.91 7.19
N GLY A 66 17.55 -19.73 7.46
CA GLY A 66 17.38 -18.69 6.43
C GLY A 66 16.57 -19.17 5.23
N ALA A 67 15.58 -20.04 5.48
CA ALA A 67 14.73 -20.65 4.47
C ALA A 67 13.44 -19.86 4.20
N ILE A 68 13.18 -18.78 4.94
CA ILE A 68 12.00 -17.92 4.74
C ILE A 68 12.50 -16.50 4.52
N GLU A 69 12.21 -15.94 3.35
CA GLU A 69 12.57 -14.57 2.99
C GLU A 69 11.30 -13.75 2.81
N MET A 70 11.35 -12.51 3.31
CA MET A 70 10.29 -11.53 3.13
C MET A 70 10.90 -10.29 2.47
N GLU A 71 10.48 -10.02 1.25
CA GLU A 71 10.88 -8.84 0.50
C GLU A 71 9.80 -7.78 0.68
N LYS A 72 10.22 -6.64 1.21
CA LYS A 72 9.46 -5.41 1.11
C LYS A 72 9.58 -4.99 -0.35
N GLU A 73 8.47 -5.01 -1.09
CA GLU A 73 8.45 -4.32 -2.38
C GLU A 73 8.83 -2.88 -2.09
N GLU A 74 9.98 -2.44 -2.59
CA GLU A 74 10.26 -1.03 -2.68
C GLU A 74 9.14 -0.44 -3.52
N LYS A 75 8.24 0.29 -2.85
CA LYS A 75 7.39 1.20 -3.58
C LYS A 75 8.37 2.09 -4.33
N ARG A 76 8.29 2.08 -5.66
CA ARG A 76 8.87 3.12 -6.50
C ARG A 76 8.09 4.40 -6.17
N GLY A 77 8.37 4.95 -4.99
CA GLY A 77 7.84 6.21 -4.53
C GLY A 77 8.55 7.28 -5.32
N MET A 78 7.80 8.25 -5.81
CA MET A 78 8.41 9.50 -6.27
C MET A 78 9.17 10.10 -5.10
N GLU A 79 10.37 10.62 -5.36
CA GLU A 79 11.10 11.40 -4.37
C GLU A 79 10.24 12.61 -4.00
N VAL A 80 10.33 13.06 -2.74
CA VAL A 80 9.44 14.12 -2.22
C VAL A 80 9.57 15.41 -3.06
N GLU A 81 10.75 15.64 -3.61
CA GLU A 81 11.14 16.76 -4.47
C GLU A 81 10.46 16.74 -5.85
N GLU A 82 9.95 15.58 -6.28
CA GLU A 82 9.24 15.44 -7.56
C GLU A 82 7.78 15.86 -7.46
N TYR A 83 7.20 15.96 -6.25
CA TYR A 83 5.84 16.44 -6.07
C TYR A 83 5.77 17.95 -6.33
N LYS A 84 4.84 18.35 -7.18
CA LYS A 84 4.55 19.74 -7.54
C LYS A 84 3.05 19.99 -7.52
N GLY A 85 2.67 21.24 -7.35
CA GLY A 85 1.27 21.69 -7.34
C GLY A 85 0.93 22.51 -6.12
N VAL A 86 0.08 23.52 -6.30
CA VAL A 86 -0.60 24.23 -5.22
C VAL A 86 -2.02 23.71 -5.17
N TRP A 87 -2.47 23.26 -4.00
CA TRP A 87 -3.80 22.67 -3.84
C TRP A 87 -4.62 23.52 -2.87
N VAL A 88 -5.83 23.87 -3.28
CA VAL A 88 -6.83 24.56 -2.44
C VAL A 88 -8.00 23.62 -2.25
N VAL A 89 -8.39 23.38 -1.01
CA VAL A 89 -9.61 22.64 -0.71
C VAL A 89 -10.78 23.63 -0.76
N GLY A 90 -11.69 23.41 -1.72
CA GLY A 90 -12.91 24.18 -1.85
C GLY A 90 -14.00 23.64 -0.94
N GLU A 91 -14.49 24.49 -0.03
CA GLU A 91 -15.61 24.14 0.83
C GLU A 91 -16.91 24.30 0.04
N PHE A 92 -17.69 23.23 -0.03
CA PHE A 92 -18.96 23.16 -0.75
C PHE A 92 -20.07 22.70 0.19
N VAL A 93 -20.97 23.60 0.52
CA VAL A 93 -22.01 23.40 1.54
C VAL A 93 -23.35 23.85 0.96
N HIS A 94 -24.39 23.03 1.16
CA HIS A 94 -25.75 23.30 0.67
C HIS A 94 -25.86 23.56 -0.85
N GLY A 95 -24.95 23.01 -1.65
CA GLY A 95 -24.96 23.17 -3.10
C GLY A 95 -24.22 24.40 -3.62
N GLU A 96 -23.52 25.11 -2.75
CA GLU A 96 -22.78 26.33 -3.09
C GLU A 96 -21.36 26.29 -2.51
N TYR A 97 -20.43 26.99 -3.16
CA TYR A 97 -19.09 27.20 -2.62
C TYR A 97 -19.07 28.28 -1.54
N ASP A 98 -18.34 28.03 -0.47
CA ASP A 98 -18.02 29.11 0.47
C ASP A 98 -17.10 30.14 -0.21
N LYS A 99 -17.36 31.43 0.04
CA LYS A 99 -16.61 32.55 -0.54
C LYS A 99 -15.11 32.51 -0.25
N VAL A 100 -14.73 31.91 0.89
CA VAL A 100 -13.31 31.74 1.25
C VAL A 100 -12.58 30.89 0.22
N THR A 101 -13.25 29.93 -0.43
CA THR A 101 -12.70 29.13 -1.53
C THR A 101 -12.11 30.03 -2.61
N PHE A 102 -12.84 31.06 -3.05
CA PHE A 102 -12.39 31.94 -4.13
C PHE A 102 -11.25 32.87 -3.72
N VAL A 103 -11.24 33.33 -2.46
CA VAL A 103 -10.13 34.12 -1.92
C VAL A 103 -8.85 33.27 -1.87
N LEU A 104 -8.97 32.01 -1.45
CA LEU A 104 -7.86 31.08 -1.42
C LEU A 104 -7.38 30.70 -2.82
N LEU A 105 -8.27 30.53 -3.80
CA LEU A 105 -7.90 30.30 -5.20
C LEU A 105 -7.13 31.50 -5.77
N GLY A 106 -7.55 32.73 -5.48
CA GLY A 106 -6.81 33.93 -5.89
C GLY A 106 -5.38 33.95 -5.34
N LYS A 107 -5.20 33.66 -4.05
CA LYS A 107 -3.86 33.58 -3.44
C LYS A 107 -3.07 32.34 -3.88
N GLY A 108 -3.75 31.23 -4.11
CA GLY A 108 -3.20 30.01 -4.66
C GLY A 108 -2.64 30.23 -6.07
N ARG A 109 -3.32 31.02 -6.90
CA ARG A 109 -2.87 31.37 -8.26
C ARG A 109 -1.58 32.16 -8.23
N GLU A 110 -1.52 33.21 -7.39
CA GLU A 110 -0.29 34.00 -7.19
C GLU A 110 0.89 33.11 -6.74
N LEU A 111 0.64 32.10 -5.89
CA LEU A 111 1.66 31.18 -5.43
C LEU A 111 2.07 30.18 -6.53
N ALA A 112 1.09 29.62 -7.24
CA ALA A 112 1.31 28.65 -8.30
C ALA A 112 2.14 29.26 -9.44
N ASP A 113 1.88 30.52 -9.80
CA ASP A 113 2.65 31.26 -10.80
C ASP A 113 4.11 31.46 -10.37
N LYS A 114 4.34 31.84 -9.10
CA LYS A 114 5.69 32.01 -8.55
C LYS A 114 6.48 30.70 -8.53
N LEU A 115 5.80 29.58 -8.32
CA LEU A 115 6.40 28.25 -8.29
C LEU A 115 6.48 27.60 -9.69
N GLY A 116 5.85 28.20 -10.71
CA GLY A 116 5.76 27.63 -12.06
C GLY A 116 5.05 26.28 -12.08
N THR A 117 3.97 26.14 -11.32
CA THR A 117 3.22 24.89 -11.15
C THR A 117 1.71 25.10 -11.31
N GLU A 118 0.95 24.01 -11.42
CA GLU A 118 -0.52 24.05 -11.49
C GLU A 118 -1.17 24.38 -10.14
N LEU A 119 -2.30 25.08 -10.19
CA LEU A 119 -3.25 25.26 -9.09
C LEU A 119 -4.42 24.28 -9.25
N VAL A 120 -4.63 23.43 -8.24
CA VAL A 120 -5.73 22.46 -8.21
C VAL A 120 -6.74 22.85 -7.13
N CYS A 121 -8.02 22.93 -7.49
CA CYS A 121 -9.11 22.99 -6.52
C CYS A 121 -9.61 21.57 -6.23
N VAL A 122 -9.63 21.16 -4.97
CA VAL A 122 -10.17 19.86 -4.54
C VAL A 122 -11.46 20.12 -3.79
N VAL A 123 -12.56 19.55 -4.26
CA VAL A 123 -13.90 19.76 -3.71
C VAL A 123 -14.49 18.40 -3.42
N LEU A 124 -15.10 18.22 -2.25
CA LEU A 124 -15.73 16.96 -1.89
C LEU A 124 -17.24 17.18 -1.77
N GLY A 125 -18.03 16.48 -2.58
CA GLY A 125 -19.48 16.66 -2.55
C GLY A 125 -20.20 16.06 -3.76
N LYS A 126 -21.46 16.46 -3.95
CA LYS A 126 -22.28 16.07 -5.11
C LYS A 126 -22.91 17.32 -5.73
N GLY A 127 -23.12 17.29 -7.04
CA GLY A 127 -23.71 18.42 -7.77
C GLY A 127 -22.78 19.63 -7.85
N ILE A 128 -21.47 19.38 -7.91
CA ILE A 128 -20.43 20.41 -7.96
C ILE A 128 -20.31 20.93 -9.39
N ASP A 129 -20.30 22.25 -9.55
CA ASP A 129 -19.93 22.92 -10.79
C ASP A 129 -18.41 23.17 -10.79
N GLU A 130 -17.70 22.51 -11.69
CA GLU A 130 -16.24 22.65 -11.84
C GLU A 130 -15.86 23.95 -12.55
N HIS A 131 -16.78 24.60 -13.27
CA HIS A 131 -16.48 25.82 -14.03
C HIS A 131 -16.20 27.02 -13.12
N GLU A 132 -16.84 27.07 -11.96
CA GLU A 132 -16.72 28.20 -11.04
C GLU A 132 -15.29 28.32 -10.46
N PRO A 133 -14.67 27.29 -9.85
CA PRO A 133 -13.28 27.37 -9.40
C PRO A 133 -12.27 27.70 -10.52
N ILE A 134 -12.52 27.22 -11.74
CA ILE A 134 -11.66 27.50 -12.90
C ILE A 134 -11.67 28.99 -13.22
N TYR A 135 -12.84 29.63 -13.21
CA TYR A 135 -12.96 31.07 -13.42
C TYR A 135 -12.15 31.89 -12.39
N TYR A 136 -12.04 31.38 -11.15
CA TYR A 136 -11.26 32.02 -10.08
C TYR A 136 -9.78 31.59 -10.03
N GLY A 137 -9.30 30.87 -11.05
CA GLY A 137 -7.86 30.66 -11.29
C GLY A 137 -7.36 29.23 -11.10
N ALA A 138 -8.23 28.26 -10.77
CA ALA A 138 -7.84 26.86 -10.76
C ALA A 138 -7.53 26.36 -12.19
N ASP A 139 -6.41 25.68 -12.39
CA ASP A 139 -6.10 25.00 -13.66
C ASP A 139 -6.87 23.68 -13.78
N LYS A 140 -7.12 23.05 -12.62
CA LYS A 140 -7.80 21.77 -12.51
C LYS A 140 -8.72 21.74 -11.30
N VAL A 141 -9.86 21.07 -11.45
CA VAL A 141 -10.76 20.75 -10.35
C VAL A 141 -10.82 19.23 -10.18
N ILE A 142 -10.79 18.78 -8.93
CA ILE A 142 -10.97 17.37 -8.55
C ILE A 142 -12.20 17.30 -7.66
N VAL A 143 -13.14 16.42 -8.02
CA VAL A 143 -14.43 16.20 -7.36
C VAL A 143 -14.51 14.78 -6.80
#